data_AF-A0A923CNN1-F1
#
_entry.id   AF-A0A923CNN1-F1
#
_cell.length_a   1.000
_cell.length_b   1.000
_cell.length_c   1.000
_cell.angle_alpha   90.00
_cell.angle_beta   90.00
_cell.angle_gamma   90.00
#
_symmetry.space_group_name_H-M   'P 1'
#
loop_
_entity.id
_entity.type
_entity.pdbx_description
1 polymer ?
#
loop_
_entity_poly.entity_id
_entity_poly.type
_entity_poly.pdbx_seq_one_letter_code
_entity_poly.pdbx_strand_id
1 'polypeptide(L)'
;VSTMSPDGTVAVRSALPQGSGPDGLSIAPDGTVYVALAFAGALARLAPADAGPDAEPTIIYPAEPIATGPGAGPLGVYDCAVHPDGRRIAVAMASLDEDLAMRVDTGRIVLLDLP
;
A
#
# COMPACT_ATOMS: atom_id res chain seq x y z
N VAL A 1 -9.37 -5.78 -1.58
CA VAL A 1 -10.49 -4.82 -1.34
C VAL A 1 -11.79 -5.55 -1.59
N SER A 2 -12.78 -5.39 -0.71
CA SER A 2 -14.12 -5.96 -0.90
C SER A 2 -15.11 -4.85 -1.21
N THR A 3 -16.09 -5.11 -2.09
CA THR A 3 -17.26 -4.21 -2.24
C THR A 3 -18.46 -4.80 -1.55
N MET A 4 -19.25 -3.92 -0.95
CA MET A 4 -20.56 -4.25 -0.41
C MET A 4 -21.64 -3.68 -1.34
N SER A 5 -22.50 -4.54 -1.83
CA SER A 5 -23.71 -4.15 -2.58
C SER A 5 -24.71 -3.46 -1.65
N PRO A 6 -25.69 -2.67 -2.18
CA PRO A 6 -26.73 -2.03 -1.37
C PRO A 6 -27.59 -3.01 -0.55
N ASP A 7 -27.60 -4.30 -0.93
CA ASP A 7 -28.26 -5.40 -0.21
C ASP A 7 -27.39 -6.04 0.89
N GLY A 8 -26.17 -5.53 1.11
CA GLY A 8 -25.23 -6.02 2.10
C GLY A 8 -24.31 -7.16 1.62
N THR A 9 -24.40 -7.58 0.36
CA THR A 9 -23.54 -8.65 -0.18
C THR A 9 -22.09 -8.17 -0.30
N VAL A 10 -21.15 -8.85 0.35
CA VAL A 10 -19.71 -8.55 0.27
C VAL A 10 -19.02 -9.52 -0.69
N ALA A 11 -18.30 -8.99 -1.68
CA ALA A 11 -17.51 -9.79 -2.62
C ALA A 11 -16.03 -9.36 -2.61
N VAL A 12 -15.13 -10.33 -2.64
CA VAL A 12 -13.69 -10.11 -2.88
C VAL A 12 -13.53 -9.60 -4.30
N ARG A 13 -12.91 -8.44 -4.49
CA ARG A 13 -12.72 -7.86 -5.83
C ARG A 13 -11.44 -8.26 -6.52
N SER A 14 -10.37 -8.36 -5.74
CA SER A 14 -9.02 -8.62 -6.24
C SER A 14 -8.29 -9.48 -5.24
N ALA A 15 -7.74 -10.59 -5.72
CA ALA A 15 -6.76 -11.36 -4.96
C ALA A 15 -5.44 -10.61 -4.99
N LEU A 16 -4.76 -10.54 -3.84
CA LEU A 16 -3.38 -10.10 -3.77
C LEU A 16 -2.47 -11.33 -3.66
N PRO A 17 -1.22 -11.26 -4.15
CA PRO A 17 -0.27 -12.36 -4.02
C PRO A 17 -0.11 -12.82 -2.56
N GLN A 18 0.18 -14.11 -2.38
CA GLN A 18 0.55 -14.64 -1.06
C GLN A 18 1.74 -13.87 -0.50
N GLY A 19 1.71 -13.57 0.80
CA GLY A 19 2.77 -12.78 1.45
C GLY A 19 2.71 -11.29 1.16
N SER A 20 1.64 -10.80 0.52
CA SER A 20 1.46 -9.36 0.26
C SER A 20 1.30 -8.53 1.54
N GLY A 21 0.58 -9.05 2.55
CA GLY A 21 0.33 -8.34 3.80
C GLY A 21 -0.36 -6.99 3.60
N PRO A 22 -1.53 -6.93 2.93
CA PRO A 22 -2.26 -5.67 2.80
C PRO A 22 -2.60 -5.10 4.17
N ASP A 23 -2.29 -3.82 4.39
CA ASP A 23 -2.45 -3.16 5.68
C ASP A 23 -3.32 -1.90 5.54
N GLY A 24 -2.73 -0.74 5.24
CA GLY A 24 -3.42 0.49 4.91
C GLY A 24 -3.78 0.65 3.43
N LEU A 25 -4.71 1.55 3.14
CA LEU A 25 -5.15 1.85 1.77
C LEU A 25 -5.75 3.24 1.67
N SER A 26 -5.79 3.78 0.46
CA SER A 26 -6.56 4.99 0.13
C SER A 26 -7.18 4.90 -1.26
N ILE A 27 -8.23 5.69 -1.48
CA ILE A 27 -8.95 5.76 -2.74
C ILE A 27 -8.73 7.14 -3.35
N ALA A 28 -8.28 7.19 -4.61
CA ALA A 28 -8.13 8.42 -5.35
C ALA A 28 -9.48 9.00 -5.80
N PRO A 29 -9.54 10.30 -6.18
CA PRO A 29 -10.77 10.91 -6.67
C PRO A 29 -11.38 10.24 -7.91
N ASP A 30 -10.58 9.54 -8.71
CA ASP A 30 -11.04 8.77 -9.88
C ASP A 30 -11.54 7.36 -9.52
N GLY A 31 -11.55 7.00 -8.23
CA GLY A 31 -11.97 5.70 -7.73
C GLY A 31 -10.87 4.64 -7.70
N THR A 32 -9.68 4.91 -8.24
CA THR A 32 -8.52 4.02 -8.17
C THR A 32 -8.15 3.74 -6.71
N VAL A 33 -7.91 2.47 -6.37
CA VAL A 33 -7.53 2.08 -5.00
C VAL A 33 -6.04 1.79 -4.92
N TYR A 34 -5.37 2.41 -3.96
CA TYR A 34 -3.97 2.16 -3.64
C TYR A 34 -3.89 1.40 -2.32
N VAL A 35 -3.13 0.31 -2.29
CA VAL A 35 -3.01 -0.57 -1.13
C VAL A 35 -1.56 -0.69 -0.72
N ALA A 36 -1.27 -0.40 0.54
CA ALA A 36 -0.01 -0.63 1.20
C ALA A 36 0.14 -2.13 1.46
N LEU A 37 1.20 -2.73 0.93
CA LEU A 37 1.53 -4.14 1.07
C LEU A 37 2.70 -4.27 2.04
N ALA A 38 2.40 -4.37 3.34
CA ALA A 38 3.37 -4.32 4.43
C ALA A 38 4.46 -5.36 4.24
N PHE A 39 4.09 -6.63 4.06
CA PHE A 39 5.06 -7.71 4.00
C PHE A 39 5.82 -7.78 2.68
N ALA A 40 5.19 -7.34 1.58
CA ALA A 40 5.86 -7.24 0.29
C ALA A 40 6.73 -5.98 0.15
N GLY A 41 6.65 -5.03 1.09
CA GLY A 41 7.36 -3.76 1.02
C GLY A 41 7.00 -2.97 -0.24
N ALA A 42 5.71 -2.89 -0.58
CA ALA A 42 5.28 -2.29 -1.85
C ALA A 42 3.95 -1.53 -1.74
N LEU A 43 3.72 -0.62 -2.69
CA LEU A 43 2.42 0.00 -2.95
C LEU A 43 1.83 -0.61 -4.24
N ALA A 44 0.62 -1.14 -4.13
CA ALA A 44 -0.13 -1.67 -5.27
C ALA A 44 -1.25 -0.71 -5.69
N ARG A 45 -1.48 -0.63 -6.99
CA ARG A 45 -2.64 0.02 -7.60
C ARG A 45 -3.63 -1.04 -8.08
N LEU A 46 -4.88 -0.89 -7.69
CA LEU A 46 -6.01 -1.68 -8.16
C LEU A 46 -6.92 -0.78 -9.01
N ALA A 47 -7.52 -1.34 -10.06
CA ALA A 47 -8.48 -0.61 -10.87
C ALA A 47 -9.65 -0.07 -10.01
N PRO A 48 -10.36 0.97 -10.50
CA PRO A 48 -11.49 1.54 -9.78
C PRO A 48 -12.49 0.50 -9.30
N ALA A 49 -13.12 0.77 -8.16
CA ALA A 49 -14.06 -0.14 -7.51
C ALA A 49 -15.36 -0.39 -8.31
N ASP A 50 -15.51 0.12 -9.52
CA ASP A 50 -16.61 -0.15 -10.45
C ASP A 50 -16.15 -0.87 -11.73
N ALA A 51 -14.85 -1.01 -11.97
CA ALA A 51 -14.24 -1.57 -13.19
C ALA A 51 -14.36 -3.11 -13.35
N GLY A 52 -15.27 -3.75 -12.60
CA GLY A 52 -15.46 -5.21 -12.56
C GLY A 52 -14.49 -5.94 -11.60
N PRO A 53 -14.83 -7.17 -11.19
CA PRO A 53 -13.88 -8.05 -10.50
C PRO A 53 -12.79 -8.50 -11.49
N ASP A 54 -11.59 -8.85 -11.01
CA ASP A 54 -10.48 -9.46 -11.79
C ASP A 54 -9.45 -8.52 -12.43
N ALA A 55 -9.46 -7.21 -12.15
CA ALA A 55 -8.31 -6.38 -12.49
C ALA A 55 -7.10 -6.76 -11.62
N GLU A 56 -6.02 -7.24 -12.27
CA GLU A 56 -4.79 -7.63 -11.59
C GLU A 56 -4.13 -6.41 -10.89
N PRO A 57 -3.77 -6.52 -9.60
CA PRO A 57 -3.02 -5.50 -8.90
C PRO A 57 -1.69 -5.19 -9.59
N THR A 58 -1.37 -3.91 -9.77
CA THR A 58 -0.08 -3.48 -10.32
C THR A 58 0.78 -2.90 -9.21
N ILE A 59 2.01 -3.41 -9.02
CA ILE A 59 2.98 -2.74 -8.12
C ILE A 59 3.46 -1.46 -8.79
N ILE A 60 3.28 -0.32 -8.12
CA ILE A 60 3.68 0.99 -8.64
C ILE A 60 4.88 1.58 -7.89
N TYR A 61 5.16 1.08 -6.69
CA TYR A 61 6.30 1.49 -5.90
C TYR A 61 6.79 0.33 -5.03
N PRO A 62 7.99 -0.21 -5.28
CA PRO A 62 8.71 -1.05 -4.32
C PRO A 62 9.49 -0.15 -3.35
N ALA A 63 9.37 -0.40 -2.05
CA ALA A 63 10.13 0.32 -1.03
C ALA A 63 11.62 -0.06 -1.10
N GLU A 64 12.47 0.96 -1.05
CA GLU A 64 13.91 0.74 -0.97
C GLU A 64 14.31 0.39 0.47
N PRO A 65 15.13 -0.65 0.68
CA PRO A 65 15.67 -0.96 2.00
C PRO A 65 16.50 0.20 2.58
N ILE A 66 16.55 0.29 3.90
CA ILE A 66 17.53 1.17 4.56
C ILE A 66 18.92 0.58 4.31
N ALA A 67 19.74 1.29 3.53
CA ALA A 67 20.99 0.74 3.03
C ALA A 67 22.06 0.53 4.11
N THR A 68 22.13 1.41 5.12
CA THR A 68 23.21 1.40 6.11
C THR A 68 22.75 1.88 7.50
N GLY A 69 23.57 1.60 8.51
CA GLY A 69 23.36 2.03 9.89
C GLY A 69 22.57 1.02 10.73
N PRO A 70 22.28 1.36 12.00
CA PRO A 70 21.63 0.44 12.94
C PRO A 70 20.23 -0.02 12.50
N GLY A 71 19.57 0.74 11.62
CA GLY A 71 18.25 0.42 11.07
C GLY A 71 18.31 -0.23 9.67
N ALA A 72 19.50 -0.66 9.22
CA ALA A 72 19.65 -1.26 7.90
C ALA A 72 18.82 -2.54 7.77
N GLY A 73 18.07 -2.64 6.68
CA GLY A 73 17.14 -3.75 6.49
C GLY A 73 15.96 -3.41 5.58
N PRO A 74 15.12 -4.42 5.31
CA PRO A 74 13.94 -4.23 4.47
C PRO A 74 12.89 -3.36 5.18
N LEU A 75 12.16 -2.59 4.37
CA LEU A 75 11.03 -1.80 4.83
C LEU A 75 9.71 -2.48 4.47
N GLY A 76 8.77 -2.43 5.39
CA GLY A 76 7.36 -2.64 5.12
C GLY A 76 6.68 -1.34 4.72
N VAL A 77 5.63 -1.45 3.91
CA VAL A 77 4.75 -0.34 3.51
C VAL A 77 3.42 -0.50 4.22
N TYR A 78 3.15 0.33 5.23
CA TYR A 78 2.05 0.10 6.19
C TYR A 78 0.80 0.90 5.88
N ASP A 79 0.93 2.15 5.42
CA ASP A 79 -0.24 2.98 5.11
C ASP A 79 0.03 3.94 3.95
N CYS A 80 -1.03 4.43 3.32
CA CYS A 80 -0.93 5.41 2.25
C CYS A 80 -2.13 6.35 2.17
N ALA A 81 -1.90 7.58 1.73
CA ALA A 81 -2.92 8.61 1.57
C ALA A 81 -2.75 9.36 0.25
N VAL A 82 -3.67 9.15 -0.69
CA VAL A 82 -3.75 9.95 -1.93
C VAL A 82 -4.08 11.40 -1.57
N HIS A 83 -3.30 12.33 -2.11
CA HIS A 83 -3.57 13.75 -2.00
C HIS A 83 -4.84 14.14 -2.80
N PRO A 84 -5.66 15.12 -2.37
CA PRO A 84 -6.92 15.45 -3.03
C PRO A 84 -6.85 15.84 -4.51
N ASP A 85 -5.67 16.24 -5.01
CA ASP A 85 -5.45 16.48 -6.44
C ASP A 85 -5.41 15.20 -7.30
N GLY A 86 -5.33 14.02 -6.67
CA GLY A 86 -5.23 12.73 -7.34
C GLY A 86 -3.88 12.44 -7.99
N ARG A 87 -2.88 13.31 -7.80
CA ARG A 87 -1.58 13.25 -8.50
C ARG A 87 -0.42 12.84 -7.61
N ARG A 88 -0.63 12.83 -6.29
CA ARG A 88 0.40 12.48 -5.30
C ARG A 88 -0.15 11.53 -4.26
N ILE A 89 0.72 10.74 -3.67
CA ILE A 89 0.39 9.85 -2.55
C ILE A 89 1.48 9.93 -1.48
N ALA A 90 1.08 10.07 -0.23
CA ALA A 90 1.96 9.88 0.92
C ALA A 90 1.98 8.39 1.30
N VAL A 91 3.15 7.85 1.62
CA VAL A 91 3.33 6.44 1.99
C VAL A 91 4.13 6.35 3.28
N ALA A 92 3.61 5.58 4.24
CA ALA A 92 4.24 5.34 5.54
C ALA A 92 4.95 3.98 5.55
N MET A 93 6.22 3.97 5.98
CA MET A 93 7.09 2.80 5.97
C MET A 93 7.93 2.72 7.23
N ALA A 94 8.29 1.51 7.64
CA ALA A 94 9.22 1.23 8.73
C ALA A 94 9.86 -0.15 8.53
N SER A 95 10.84 -0.50 9.36
CA SER A 95 11.47 -1.83 9.32
C SER A 95 10.44 -2.94 9.54
N LEU A 96 10.55 -4.02 8.77
CA LEU A 96 9.76 -5.25 8.98
C LEU A 96 10.08 -5.96 10.31
N ASP A 97 11.28 -5.74 10.83
CA ASP A 97 11.63 -6.13 12.20
C ASP A 97 11.06 -5.06 13.16
N GLU A 98 9.90 -5.36 13.76
CA GLU A 98 9.19 -4.46 14.68
C GLU A 98 9.99 -4.22 15.97
N ASP A 99 10.69 -5.24 16.45
CA ASP A 99 11.57 -5.14 17.61
C ASP A 99 12.69 -4.13 17.34
N LEU A 100 13.29 -4.18 16.15
CA LEU A 100 14.25 -3.19 15.69
C LEU A 100 13.61 -1.80 15.55
N ALA A 101 12.43 -1.70 14.92
CA ALA A 101 11.73 -0.44 14.70
C ALA A 101 11.39 0.30 15.99
N MET A 102 11.13 -0.42 17.09
CA MET A 102 10.90 0.17 18.41
C MET A 102 12.17 0.78 19.04
N ARG A 103 13.35 0.32 18.65
CA ARG A 103 14.63 0.72 19.26
C ARG A 103 15.47 1.65 18.39
N VAL A 104 15.20 1.70 17.09
CA VAL A 104 15.99 2.41 16.09
C VAL A 104 15.07 3.16 15.13
N ASP A 105 15.47 4.37 14.74
CA ASP A 105 14.74 5.16 13.76
C ASP A 105 14.81 4.51 12.36
N THR A 106 13.71 3.86 12.00
CA THR A 106 13.50 3.23 10.69
C THR A 106 12.32 3.83 9.93
N GLY A 107 11.61 4.79 10.54
CA GLY A 107 10.40 5.38 9.99
C GLY A 107 10.70 6.22 8.75
N ARG A 108 9.92 6.05 7.69
CA ARG A 108 10.02 6.84 6.46
C ARG A 108 8.62 7.25 6.02
N ILE A 109 8.48 8.53 5.69
CA ILE A 109 7.34 9.04 4.95
C ILE A 109 7.87 9.50 3.59
N VAL A 110 7.32 8.97 2.51
CA VAL A 110 7.64 9.43 1.15
C VAL A 110 6.41 9.99 0.47
N LEU A 111 6.63 11.00 -0.38
CA LEU A 111 5.63 11.53 -1.29
C LEU A 111 6.00 11.08 -2.69
N LEU A 112 5.08 10.38 -3.35
CA LEU A 112 5.27 9.86 -4.70
C LEU A 112 4.32 10.60 -5.64
N ASP A 113 4.80 10.92 -6.83
CA ASP A 113 3.93 11.33 -7.94
C ASP A 113 3.28 10.09 -8.56
N LEU A 114 1.97 10.17 -8.77
CA LEU A 114 1.19 9.13 -9.41
C LEU A 114 1.25 9.28 -10.95
N PRO A 115 1.26 8.15 -11.69
CA PRO A 115 1.31 8.15 -13.15
C PRO A 115 0.06 8.74 -13.81
#